data_AF-A0A9W4MRL3-F1
#
_entry.id   AF-A0A9W4MRL3-F1
#
_cell.length_a   1.000
_cell.length_b   1.000
_cell.length_c   1.000
_cell.angle_alpha   90.00
_cell.angle_beta   90.00
_cell.angle_gamma   90.00
#
_symmetry.space_group_name_H-M   'P 1'
#
loop_
_entity.id
_entity.type
_entity.pdbx_description
1 polymer ?
#
loop_
_entity_poly.entity_id
_entity_poly.type
_entity_poly.pdbx_seq_one_letter_code
_entity_poly.pdbx_strand_id
1 'polypeptide(L)'
;MEIVPKSVTVSLTDPLGFLAIVHREEDGSNKPCIFRWSLSADAWGPSGFMLFQHTADGLKKVEGKHRPPPPETLELTGRDVEFEELLPGQCIKRNLCDLPPFWDQLVEGVKYELLWPGAEYALWDWGTFREHLGQEIGTNLGLPRVIIPGGARCTLAVIESHVFPRTPSPSPVRKSERITGAPCLSVSLEGPSEMILGERLTVTMKVTYDGLTCEDGETVLAEATPIIIQKLPFSFLNFRLHRRDHNYDMWDSDDDAPEWEAYHDDQWNILGINVEGPDIEVNVTDDKLFLSLQPGESWHKRIILGLNELHPDTAVGDSYRFQYWGGRVKWWVWGSRQEHANTVVRVPPWMGSDVVDPADNEGKPHIIIPESNRVEFAILKNTVA
;
A
#
# COMPACT_ATOMS: atom_id res chain seq x y z
N MET A 1 14.16 -14.96 7.94
CA MET A 1 13.83 -13.53 7.78
C MET A 1 15.09 -12.77 7.42
N GLU A 2 14.96 -11.73 6.61
CA GLU A 2 16.01 -10.77 6.29
C GLU A 2 15.55 -9.33 6.59
N ILE A 3 16.50 -8.43 6.88
CA ILE A 3 16.27 -6.97 6.90
C ILE A 3 17.20 -6.32 5.87
N VAL A 4 16.67 -5.43 5.04
CA VAL A 4 17.43 -4.65 4.04
C VAL A 4 17.04 -3.17 4.03
N PRO A 5 18.01 -2.24 3.90
CA PRO A 5 19.45 -2.48 3.94
C PRO A 5 19.93 -2.87 5.35
N LYS A 6 21.16 -3.40 5.47
CA LYS A 6 21.75 -3.78 6.79
C LYS A 6 22.12 -2.59 7.66
N SER A 7 22.13 -1.39 7.08
CA SER A 7 22.38 -0.13 7.78
C SER A 7 21.44 0.93 7.23
N VAL A 8 20.76 1.64 8.12
CA VAL A 8 19.76 2.67 7.78
C VAL A 8 20.05 3.93 8.58
N THR A 9 19.85 5.09 7.96
CA THR A 9 19.83 6.38 8.65
C THR A 9 18.38 6.71 8.99
N VAL A 10 18.09 6.93 10.26
CA VAL A 10 16.74 7.27 10.76
C VAL A 10 16.75 8.75 11.11
N SER A 11 15.97 9.55 10.39
CA SER A 11 15.68 10.93 10.80
C SER A 11 14.55 10.91 11.83
N LEU A 12 14.66 11.72 12.89
CA LEU A 12 13.57 11.93 13.86
C LEU A 12 12.40 12.72 13.28
N THR A 13 12.55 13.29 12.07
CA THR A 13 11.53 14.10 11.40
C THR A 13 11.04 13.52 10.07
N ASP A 14 11.77 12.56 9.48
CA ASP A 14 11.44 11.91 8.19
C ASP A 14 12.18 10.56 8.06
N PRO A 15 11.72 9.51 8.74
CA PRO A 15 12.47 8.27 8.84
C PRO A 15 12.47 7.51 7.51
N LEU A 16 13.67 7.19 7.00
CA LEU A 16 13.82 6.25 5.89
C LEU A 16 13.30 4.88 6.32
N GLY A 17 12.32 4.36 5.59
CA GLY A 17 11.84 2.99 5.75
C GLY A 17 12.89 1.95 5.38
N PHE A 18 12.78 0.75 5.94
CA PHE A 18 13.62 -0.39 5.62
C PHE A 18 12.77 -1.67 5.63
N LEU A 19 13.16 -2.66 4.81
CA LEU A 19 12.30 -3.81 4.54
C LEU A 19 12.65 -5.00 5.44
N ALA A 20 11.65 -5.57 6.08
CA ALA A 20 11.65 -6.94 6.57
C ALA A 20 11.17 -7.88 5.46
N ILE A 21 11.91 -8.96 5.23
CA ILE A 21 11.60 -9.98 4.23
C ILE A 21 11.44 -11.33 4.93
N VAL A 22 10.28 -11.95 4.82
CA VAL A 22 9.97 -13.28 5.37
C VAL A 22 9.86 -14.25 4.20
N HIS A 23 10.74 -15.23 4.13
CA HIS A 23 10.76 -16.22 3.06
C HIS A 23 9.99 -17.47 3.47
N ARG A 24 9.22 -18.01 2.54
CA ARG A 24 8.77 -19.39 2.57
C ARG A 24 9.85 -20.27 1.92
N GLU A 25 10.41 -21.19 2.68
CA GLU A 25 11.43 -22.11 2.18
C GLU A 25 10.83 -23.18 1.24
N GLU A 26 11.70 -23.76 0.41
CA GLU A 26 11.37 -24.97 -0.33
C GLU A 26 11.38 -26.17 0.62
N ASP A 27 10.20 -26.71 0.91
CA ASP A 27 9.96 -27.75 1.92
C ASP A 27 9.57 -29.11 1.29
N GLY A 28 9.74 -29.25 -0.03
CA GLY A 28 9.31 -30.42 -0.80
C GLY A 28 7.80 -30.49 -1.05
N SER A 29 7.02 -29.51 -0.59
CA SER A 29 5.59 -29.38 -0.84
C SER A 29 5.31 -28.24 -1.82
N ASN A 30 4.76 -28.56 -3.00
CA ASN A 30 4.34 -27.56 -3.98
C ASN A 30 3.03 -26.84 -3.62
N LYS A 31 2.42 -27.15 -2.48
CA LYS A 31 1.16 -26.51 -2.06
C LYS A 31 1.43 -25.06 -1.64
N PRO A 32 0.58 -24.08 -2.00
CA PRO A 32 0.62 -22.76 -1.39
C PRO A 32 0.29 -22.85 0.11
N CYS A 33 0.71 -21.87 0.90
CA CYS A 33 0.19 -21.66 2.24
C CYS A 33 -0.31 -20.22 2.40
N ILE A 34 -1.34 -20.04 3.22
CA ILE A 34 -1.72 -18.73 3.72
C ILE A 34 -1.01 -18.48 5.05
N PHE A 35 -0.46 -17.28 5.22
CA PHE A 35 0.35 -16.91 6.38
C PHE A 35 0.08 -15.46 6.79
N ARG A 36 -0.23 -15.23 8.06
CA ARG A 36 -0.45 -13.88 8.61
C ARG A 36 0.83 -13.36 9.25
N TRP A 37 1.30 -12.21 8.78
CA TRP A 37 2.36 -11.45 9.44
C TRP A 37 2.13 -9.94 9.34
N SER A 38 1.66 -9.36 10.44
CA SER A 38 1.29 -7.95 10.61
C SER A 38 2.42 -7.16 11.26
N LEU A 39 2.69 -5.98 10.71
CA LEU A 39 3.62 -5.03 11.32
C LEU A 39 3.20 -4.66 12.75
N SER A 40 1.90 -4.46 12.95
CA SER A 40 1.39 -3.94 14.21
C SER A 40 1.55 -4.93 15.36
N ALA A 41 1.22 -6.19 15.14
CA ALA A 41 1.16 -7.19 16.19
C ALA A 41 2.37 -8.13 16.18
N ASP A 42 2.93 -8.45 15.01
CA ASP A 42 4.00 -9.43 14.89
C ASP A 42 5.37 -8.77 14.85
N ALA A 43 5.54 -7.69 14.08
CA ALA A 43 6.80 -6.96 14.04
C ALA A 43 7.00 -6.08 15.29
N TRP A 44 5.95 -5.39 15.74
CA TRP A 44 6.03 -4.42 16.85
C TRP A 44 5.31 -4.85 18.14
N GLY A 45 4.80 -6.08 18.18
CA GLY A 45 4.26 -6.66 19.40
C GLY A 45 5.34 -7.09 20.40
N PRO A 46 4.94 -7.71 21.52
CA PRO A 46 5.87 -8.03 22.62
C PRO A 46 6.95 -9.05 22.25
N SER A 47 6.65 -9.93 21.28
CA SER A 47 7.57 -10.94 20.76
C SER A 47 8.25 -10.51 19.46
N GLY A 48 8.07 -9.25 19.06
CA GLY A 48 8.55 -8.72 17.79
C GLY A 48 10.02 -8.28 17.82
N PHE A 49 10.35 -7.30 16.98
CA PHE A 49 11.69 -6.73 16.92
C PHE A 49 12.11 -6.13 18.27
N MET A 50 13.39 -6.31 18.58
CA MET A 50 14.07 -5.73 19.72
C MET A 50 15.02 -4.64 19.25
N LEU A 51 15.14 -3.56 20.02
CA LEU A 51 16.08 -2.48 19.76
C LEU A 51 17.16 -2.44 20.84
N PHE A 52 18.42 -2.30 20.43
CA PHE A 52 19.57 -2.17 21.31
C PHE A 52 20.33 -0.89 21.01
N GLN A 53 20.62 -0.09 22.02
CA GLN A 53 21.47 1.09 21.94
C GLN A 53 22.94 0.70 22.05
N HIS A 54 23.80 1.26 21.20
CA HIS A 54 25.25 1.18 21.40
C HIS A 54 25.68 2.16 22.49
N THR A 55 26.29 1.64 23.54
CA THR A 55 26.89 2.43 24.62
C THR A 55 28.37 2.08 24.77
N ALA A 56 29.11 2.84 25.60
CA ALA A 56 30.51 2.55 25.91
C ALA A 56 30.69 1.16 26.56
N ASP A 57 29.67 0.67 27.27
CA ASP A 57 29.67 -0.62 27.97
C ASP A 57 29.12 -1.78 27.13
N GLY A 58 28.73 -1.53 25.87
CA GLY A 58 28.20 -2.53 24.94
C GLY A 58 26.77 -2.24 24.48
N LEU A 59 26.03 -3.29 24.10
CA LEU A 59 24.64 -3.17 23.65
C LEU A 59 23.68 -3.16 24.84
N LYS A 60 22.91 -2.07 24.98
CA LYS A 60 21.86 -1.93 26.00
C LYS A 60 20.49 -2.04 25.35
N LYS A 61 19.66 -2.98 25.81
CA LYS A 61 18.28 -3.10 25.33
C LYS A 61 17.45 -1.84 25.63
N VAL A 62 16.69 -1.39 24.65
CA VAL A 62 15.73 -0.29 24.74
C VAL A 62 14.34 -0.88 25.00
N GLU A 63 13.58 -0.32 25.94
CA GLU A 63 12.29 -0.89 26.36
C GLU A 63 11.15 -0.24 25.57
N GLY A 64 10.55 -0.97 24.63
CA GLY A 64 9.53 -0.43 23.74
C GLY A 64 8.14 -0.35 24.36
N LYS A 65 7.34 0.64 23.93
CA LYS A 65 5.89 0.66 24.12
C LYS A 65 5.24 -0.26 23.08
N HIS A 66 5.37 -1.56 23.28
CA HIS A 66 4.91 -2.57 22.34
C HIS A 66 3.39 -2.50 22.11
N ARG A 67 2.97 -2.80 20.89
CA ARG A 67 1.57 -2.98 20.54
C ARG A 67 1.04 -4.31 21.12
N PRO A 68 -0.29 -4.54 21.15
CA PRO A 68 -0.86 -5.80 21.61
C PRO A 68 -0.33 -7.01 20.83
N PRO A 69 -0.23 -8.20 21.46
CA PRO A 69 0.14 -9.42 20.78
C PRO A 69 -0.87 -9.79 19.69
N PRO A 70 -0.47 -10.64 18.72
CA PRO A 70 -1.40 -11.13 17.70
C PRO A 70 -2.53 -11.96 18.33
N PRO A 71 -3.72 -12.00 17.69
CA PRO A 71 -4.79 -12.89 18.12
C PRO A 71 -4.39 -14.36 17.91
N GLU A 72 -5.01 -15.26 18.66
CA GLU A 72 -4.76 -16.70 18.52
C GLU A 72 -5.43 -17.31 17.29
N THR A 73 -6.58 -16.74 16.90
CA THR A 73 -7.35 -17.10 15.71
C THR A 73 -7.84 -15.83 14.99
N LEU A 74 -8.02 -15.92 13.68
CA LEU A 74 -8.50 -14.82 12.85
C LEU A 74 -9.31 -15.36 11.66
N GLU A 75 -10.49 -14.80 11.42
CA GLU A 75 -11.29 -15.12 10.24
C GLU A 75 -10.67 -14.47 8.99
N LEU A 76 -10.46 -15.26 7.93
CA LEU A 76 -9.94 -14.77 6.67
C LEU A 76 -11.05 -14.09 5.86
N THR A 77 -11.13 -12.77 5.93
CA THR A 77 -12.07 -11.98 5.15
C THR A 77 -11.43 -11.49 3.84
N GLY A 78 -12.23 -11.29 2.79
CA GLY A 78 -11.73 -10.86 1.47
C GLY A 78 -11.10 -9.46 1.41
N ARG A 79 -10.95 -8.78 2.56
CA ARG A 79 -10.27 -7.49 2.74
C ARG A 79 -9.11 -7.56 3.73
N ASP A 80 -8.71 -8.74 4.21
CA ASP A 80 -7.64 -8.82 5.20
C ASP A 80 -6.27 -8.61 4.57
N VAL A 81 -5.74 -7.41 4.80
CA VAL A 81 -4.40 -6.95 4.41
C VAL A 81 -3.26 -7.62 5.18
N GLU A 82 -3.57 -8.55 6.09
CA GLU A 82 -2.58 -9.14 6.99
C GLU A 82 -2.18 -10.58 6.65
N PHE A 83 -3.04 -11.31 5.95
CA PHE A 83 -2.72 -12.63 5.41
C PHE A 83 -2.07 -12.48 4.03
N GLU A 84 -1.18 -13.41 3.70
CA GLU A 84 -0.53 -13.53 2.40
C GLU A 84 -0.56 -15.00 1.96
N GLU A 85 -0.71 -15.24 0.67
CA GLU A 85 -0.60 -16.57 0.07
C GLU A 85 0.79 -16.72 -0.54
N LEU A 86 1.52 -17.77 -0.15
CA LEU A 86 2.91 -17.99 -0.53
C LEU A 86 3.10 -19.39 -1.13
N LEU A 87 3.61 -19.44 -2.37
CA LEU A 87 4.19 -20.62 -2.98
C LEU A 87 5.62 -20.87 -2.44
N PRO A 88 6.19 -22.09 -2.61
CA PRO A 88 7.54 -22.37 -2.16
C PRO A 88 8.54 -21.42 -2.83
N GLY A 89 9.51 -20.92 -2.06
CA GLY A 89 10.50 -19.96 -2.53
C GLY A 89 10.02 -18.49 -2.56
N GLN A 90 8.73 -18.24 -2.31
CA GLN A 90 8.20 -16.87 -2.27
C GLN A 90 8.50 -16.18 -0.95
N CYS A 91 8.32 -14.85 -0.92
CA CYS A 91 8.52 -14.07 0.30
C CYS A 91 7.50 -12.96 0.46
N ILE A 92 7.31 -12.57 1.73
CA ILE A 92 6.58 -11.38 2.13
C ILE A 92 7.61 -10.29 2.38
N LYS A 93 7.38 -9.09 1.83
CA LYS A 93 8.16 -7.89 2.11
C LYS A 93 7.28 -6.89 2.84
N ARG A 94 7.76 -6.37 3.97
CA ARG A 94 7.08 -5.31 4.72
C ARG A 94 8.05 -4.20 5.05
N ASN A 95 7.62 -2.96 4.89
CA ASN A 95 8.38 -1.82 5.36
C ASN A 95 8.22 -1.69 6.89
N LEU A 96 9.34 -1.67 7.60
CA LEU A 96 9.43 -1.42 9.03
C LEU A 96 9.46 0.09 9.26
N CYS A 97 8.27 0.64 9.07
CA CYS A 97 7.85 1.99 9.30
C CYS A 97 8.04 2.46 10.75
N ASP A 98 8.63 3.65 10.95
CA ASP A 98 8.52 4.50 12.15
C ASP A 98 8.89 3.90 13.53
N LEU A 99 9.70 2.84 13.61
CA LEU A 99 10.14 2.21 14.88
C LEU A 99 9.19 2.41 16.10
N PRO A 100 7.86 2.17 15.98
CA PRO A 100 6.88 2.88 16.79
C PRO A 100 6.98 2.60 18.29
N PRO A 101 7.32 1.37 18.73
CA PRO A 101 7.55 1.09 20.15
C PRO A 101 8.70 1.91 20.76
N PHE A 102 9.67 2.34 19.96
CA PHE A 102 10.95 2.86 20.44
C PHE A 102 11.15 4.35 20.16
N TRP A 103 10.24 4.98 19.41
CA TRP A 103 10.40 6.34 18.89
C TRP A 103 10.82 7.35 19.96
N ASP A 104 10.11 7.39 21.09
CA ASP A 104 10.36 8.29 22.23
C ASP A 104 11.74 8.12 22.90
N GLN A 105 12.48 7.06 22.55
CA GLN A 105 13.77 6.69 23.17
C GLN A 105 14.95 6.79 22.20
N LEU A 106 14.68 7.15 20.94
CA LEU A 106 15.73 7.41 19.96
C LEU A 106 16.40 8.74 20.28
N VAL A 107 17.73 8.71 20.33
CA VAL A 107 18.56 9.88 20.63
C VAL A 107 19.43 10.15 19.43
N GLU A 108 19.48 11.42 19.03
CA GLU A 108 20.31 11.89 17.95
C GLU A 108 21.79 11.51 18.12
N GLY A 109 22.46 11.16 17.02
CA GLY A 109 23.88 10.83 16.99
C GLY A 109 24.21 9.46 17.61
N VAL A 110 23.21 8.79 18.19
CA VAL A 110 23.36 7.46 18.78
C VAL A 110 23.09 6.40 17.72
N LYS A 111 23.89 5.34 17.78
CA LYS A 111 23.70 4.13 16.96
C LYS A 111 22.89 3.10 17.71
N TYR A 112 22.02 2.41 17.00
CA TYR A 112 21.21 1.32 17.51
C TYR A 112 21.34 0.07 16.62
N GLU A 113 21.00 -1.09 17.18
CA GLU A 113 20.87 -2.36 16.48
C GLU A 113 19.44 -2.88 16.66
N LEU A 114 18.73 -3.02 15.54
CA LEU A 114 17.45 -3.70 15.50
C LEU A 114 17.68 -5.18 15.24
N LEU A 115 17.04 -6.04 16.04
CA LEU A 115 17.19 -7.48 15.98
C LEU A 115 15.83 -8.17 15.93
N TRP A 116 15.70 -9.11 15.00
CA TRP A 116 14.64 -10.11 15.01
C TRP A 116 15.05 -11.28 15.92
N PRO A 117 14.38 -11.52 17.06
CA PRO A 117 14.73 -12.60 17.98
C PRO A 117 14.34 -13.98 17.47
N GLY A 118 13.42 -14.05 16.50
CA GLY A 118 12.74 -15.29 16.11
C GLY A 118 11.41 -15.42 16.82
N ALA A 119 10.42 -16.02 16.16
CA ALA A 119 9.11 -16.26 16.76
C ALA A 119 8.37 -17.44 16.10
N GLU A 120 7.41 -17.98 16.85
CA GLU A 120 6.50 -19.05 16.41
C GLU A 120 5.11 -18.50 16.10
N TYR A 121 4.50 -18.98 15.02
CA TYR A 121 3.25 -18.46 14.48
C TYR A 121 2.22 -19.57 14.28
N ALA A 122 0.99 -19.30 14.74
CA ALA A 122 -0.14 -20.21 14.60
C ALA A 122 -1.15 -19.78 13.52
N LEU A 123 -1.12 -18.53 13.06
CA LEU A 123 -2.05 -17.99 12.07
C LEU A 123 -1.60 -18.32 10.63
N TRP A 124 -1.69 -19.60 10.28
CA TRP A 124 -1.34 -20.10 8.95
C TRP A 124 -2.11 -21.38 8.62
N ASP A 125 -2.27 -21.67 7.33
CA ASP A 125 -2.84 -22.94 6.82
C ASP A 125 -2.31 -23.26 5.41
N TRP A 126 -2.49 -24.49 4.95
CA TRP A 126 -2.21 -24.94 3.60
C TRP A 126 -3.33 -24.59 2.64
N GLY A 127 -2.98 -24.07 1.47
CA GLY A 127 -3.92 -23.76 0.39
C GLY A 127 -3.92 -22.28 0.04
N THR A 128 -4.98 -21.87 -0.63
CA THR A 128 -5.14 -20.54 -1.23
C THR A 128 -6.12 -19.68 -0.43
N PHE A 129 -6.08 -18.36 -0.64
CA PHE A 129 -7.08 -17.44 -0.13
C PHE A 129 -8.50 -17.85 -0.51
N ARG A 130 -8.68 -18.34 -1.74
CA ARG A 130 -10.01 -18.70 -2.25
C ARG A 130 -10.61 -19.86 -1.47
N GLU A 131 -9.79 -20.83 -1.08
CA GLU A 131 -10.22 -22.00 -0.33
C GLU A 131 -10.61 -21.64 1.11
N HIS A 132 -9.91 -20.68 1.72
CA HIS A 132 -10.06 -20.33 3.13
C HIS A 132 -10.93 -19.10 3.40
N LEU A 133 -11.54 -18.51 2.37
CA LEU A 133 -12.36 -17.31 2.52
C LEU A 133 -13.56 -17.57 3.46
N GLY A 134 -13.68 -16.77 4.52
CA GLY A 134 -14.70 -16.91 5.56
C GLY A 134 -14.43 -18.03 6.56
N GLN A 135 -13.21 -18.61 6.56
CA GLN A 135 -12.78 -19.59 7.54
C GLN A 135 -11.94 -18.96 8.64
N GLU A 136 -12.01 -19.51 9.84
CA GLU A 136 -11.19 -19.11 10.97
C GLU A 136 -9.86 -19.87 10.95
N ILE A 137 -8.75 -19.13 10.90
CA ILE A 137 -7.39 -19.65 10.86
C ILE A 137 -6.70 -19.39 12.18
N GLY A 138 -6.00 -20.39 12.74
CA GLY A 138 -5.20 -20.21 13.95
C GLY A 138 -4.99 -21.47 14.76
N THR A 139 -4.83 -21.29 16.08
CA THR A 139 -4.55 -22.37 17.03
C THR A 139 -5.62 -23.47 17.08
N ASN A 140 -6.86 -23.14 16.70
CA ASN A 140 -8.00 -24.05 16.62
C ASN A 140 -7.82 -25.17 15.57
N LEU A 141 -6.98 -24.98 14.55
CA LEU A 141 -6.76 -25.96 13.48
C LEU A 141 -5.82 -27.11 13.87
N GLY A 142 -5.14 -27.02 15.01
CA GLY A 142 -4.22 -28.07 15.50
C GLY A 142 -2.97 -28.28 14.64
N LEU A 143 -2.68 -27.35 13.73
CA LEU A 143 -1.46 -27.36 12.91
C LEU A 143 -0.22 -27.05 13.76
N PRO A 144 0.97 -27.57 13.37
CA PRO A 144 2.21 -27.18 14.00
C PRO A 144 2.46 -25.68 13.79
N ARG A 145 3.14 -25.02 14.73
CA ARG A 145 3.49 -23.60 14.58
C ARG A 145 4.59 -23.44 13.54
N VAL A 146 4.45 -22.43 12.68
CA VAL A 146 5.51 -22.00 11.77
C VAL A 146 6.56 -21.23 12.54
N ILE A 147 7.83 -21.48 12.27
CA ILE A 147 8.95 -20.80 12.92
C ILE A 147 9.52 -19.79 11.93
N ILE A 148 9.55 -18.51 12.32
CA ILE A 148 10.42 -17.53 11.68
C ILE A 148 11.74 -17.50 12.46
N PRO A 149 12.86 -17.97 11.89
CA PRO A 149 14.12 -18.02 12.61
C PRO A 149 14.64 -16.63 12.94
N GLY A 150 15.26 -16.51 14.12
CA GLY A 150 15.90 -15.29 14.60
C GLY A 150 17.24 -14.99 13.93
N GLY A 151 17.78 -13.80 14.21
CA GLY A 151 19.14 -13.40 13.81
C GLY A 151 19.22 -12.34 12.71
N ALA A 152 18.10 -11.99 12.09
CA ALA A 152 18.04 -10.86 11.17
C ALA A 152 18.30 -9.57 11.95
N ARG A 153 19.24 -8.75 11.48
CA ARG A 153 19.65 -7.52 12.17
C ARG A 153 19.89 -6.36 11.21
N CYS A 154 19.70 -5.14 11.71
CA CYS A 154 19.97 -3.90 11.01
C CYS A 154 20.57 -2.87 11.97
N THR A 155 21.61 -2.16 11.53
CA THR A 155 22.17 -1.03 12.27
C THR A 155 21.45 0.26 11.90
N LEU A 156 21.09 1.05 12.91
CA LEU A 156 20.37 2.31 12.76
C LEU A 156 21.25 3.46 13.23
N ALA A 157 21.38 4.51 12.43
CA ALA A 157 22.05 5.75 12.81
C ALA A 157 21.01 6.88 12.89
N VAL A 158 20.79 7.44 14.07
CA VAL A 158 19.77 8.47 14.29
C VAL A 158 20.35 9.86 14.03
N ILE A 159 19.66 10.69 13.26
CA ILE A 159 20.04 12.08 12.93
C ILE A 159 18.88 13.06 13.18
N GLU A 160 19.19 14.33 13.46
CA GLU A 160 18.22 15.39 13.81
C GLU A 160 17.30 15.71 12.62
N SER A 161 17.94 15.85 11.46
CA SER A 161 17.28 16.02 10.18
C SER A 161 18.29 15.81 9.05
N HIS A 162 17.88 15.03 8.05
CA HIS A 162 18.33 15.33 6.71
C HIS A 162 17.12 15.85 5.97
N VAL A 163 17.20 17.10 5.51
CA VAL A 163 16.48 17.50 4.32
C VAL A 163 17.09 16.64 3.22
N PHE A 164 16.58 15.42 3.02
CA PHE A 164 16.82 14.73 1.77
C PHE A 164 16.40 15.73 0.70
N PRO A 165 17.25 16.05 -0.30
CA PRO A 165 16.82 16.90 -1.40
C PRO A 165 15.59 16.23 -2.01
N ARG A 166 14.41 16.75 -1.63
CA ARG A 166 13.12 16.23 -2.07
C ARG A 166 13.14 16.35 -3.56
N THR A 167 13.18 15.22 -4.26
CA THR A 167 13.01 15.24 -5.70
C THR A 167 11.66 15.91 -5.94
N PRO A 168 11.58 17.02 -6.70
CA PRO A 168 10.31 17.67 -6.92
C PRO A 168 9.38 16.64 -7.54
N SER A 169 8.25 16.46 -6.86
CA SER A 169 7.37 15.36 -7.17
C SER A 169 6.84 15.50 -8.58
N PRO A 170 6.74 14.39 -9.35
CA PRO A 170 6.32 14.47 -10.73
C PRO A 170 4.96 15.16 -10.82
N SER A 171 4.77 15.97 -11.85
CA SER A 171 3.49 16.67 -12.06
C SER A 171 2.35 15.66 -12.21
N PRO A 172 1.13 15.99 -11.74
CA PRO A 172 -0.04 15.17 -12.01
C PRO A 172 -0.27 14.95 -13.50
N VAL A 173 -0.83 13.79 -13.85
CA VAL A 173 -1.14 13.45 -15.24
C VAL A 173 -2.25 14.36 -15.75
N ARG A 174 -1.97 15.06 -16.84
CA ARG A 174 -2.89 16.04 -17.42
C ARG A 174 -3.81 15.39 -18.45
N LYS A 175 -5.00 15.97 -18.62
CA LYS A 175 -5.93 15.58 -19.69
C LYS A 175 -5.30 15.67 -21.09
N SER A 176 -4.39 16.61 -21.30
CA SER A 176 -3.67 16.79 -22.57
C SER A 176 -2.68 15.65 -22.90
N GLU A 177 -2.36 14.78 -21.95
CA GLU A 177 -1.51 13.61 -22.17
C GLU A 177 -2.29 12.41 -22.72
N ARG A 178 -3.62 12.52 -22.88
CA ARG A 178 -4.44 11.46 -23.47
C ARG A 178 -4.01 11.16 -24.90
N ILE A 179 -4.08 9.87 -25.26
CA ILE A 179 -3.73 9.39 -26.59
C ILE A 179 -5.01 9.27 -27.42
N THR A 180 -5.05 9.93 -28.58
CA THR A 180 -6.15 9.85 -29.52
C THR A 180 -6.43 8.40 -29.91
N GLY A 181 -7.71 8.03 -29.94
CA GLY A 181 -8.17 6.66 -30.24
C GLY A 181 -8.10 5.69 -29.07
N ALA A 182 -7.48 6.05 -27.95
CA ALA A 182 -7.54 5.24 -26.72
C ALA A 182 -8.85 5.49 -25.95
N PRO A 183 -9.34 4.49 -25.18
CA PRO A 183 -10.43 4.70 -24.23
C PRO A 183 -10.20 5.90 -23.31
N CYS A 184 -11.24 6.69 -23.10
CA CYS A 184 -11.22 7.85 -22.22
C CYS A 184 -11.83 7.50 -20.87
N LEU A 185 -11.04 7.62 -19.80
CA LEU A 185 -11.50 7.43 -18.43
C LEU A 185 -11.38 8.73 -17.64
N SER A 186 -12.31 8.94 -16.71
CA SER A 186 -12.28 10.00 -15.71
C SER A 186 -12.42 9.43 -14.30
N VAL A 187 -11.79 10.10 -13.34
CA VAL A 187 -11.84 9.74 -11.92
C VAL A 187 -12.37 10.93 -11.12
N SER A 188 -13.38 10.69 -10.29
CA SER A 188 -13.85 11.65 -9.29
C SER A 188 -13.83 11.04 -7.90
N LEU A 189 -13.56 11.89 -6.90
CA LEU A 189 -13.49 11.51 -5.49
C LEU A 189 -14.56 12.25 -4.71
N GLU A 190 -15.21 11.53 -3.80
CA GLU A 190 -16.21 12.06 -2.88
C GLU A 190 -15.91 11.54 -1.48
N GLY A 191 -15.88 12.43 -0.49
CA GLY A 191 -15.60 12.04 0.88
C GLY A 191 -16.04 13.14 1.85
N PRO A 192 -16.12 12.82 3.14
CA PRO A 192 -16.49 13.82 4.14
C PRO A 192 -15.33 14.81 4.37
N SER A 193 -15.68 15.99 4.87
CA SER A 193 -14.74 17.08 5.16
C SER A 193 -14.09 16.99 6.54
N GLU A 194 -14.38 15.94 7.30
CA GLU A 194 -13.98 15.80 8.69
C GLU A 194 -13.61 14.34 8.99
N MET A 195 -12.53 14.15 9.75
CA MET A 195 -12.09 12.86 10.27
C MET A 195 -11.88 12.98 11.77
N ILE A 196 -12.51 12.12 12.56
CA ILE A 196 -12.23 12.03 14.00
C ILE A 196 -10.88 11.34 14.18
N LEU A 197 -9.98 11.95 14.96
CA LEU A 197 -8.67 11.37 15.26
C LEU A 197 -8.83 9.99 15.89
N GLY A 198 -8.20 8.98 15.29
CA GLY A 198 -8.31 7.58 15.70
C GLY A 198 -9.39 6.77 15.00
N GLU A 199 -10.28 7.42 14.23
CA GLU A 199 -11.28 6.73 13.42
C GLU A 199 -10.79 6.52 11.98
N ARG A 200 -11.68 5.98 11.14
CA ARG A 200 -11.44 5.74 9.71
C ARG A 200 -12.31 6.65 8.86
N LEU A 201 -11.68 7.40 7.96
CA LEU A 201 -12.34 8.14 6.89
C LEU A 201 -12.61 7.24 5.71
N THR A 202 -13.79 7.33 5.10
CA THR A 202 -14.09 6.63 3.84
C THR A 202 -14.23 7.62 2.70
N VAL A 203 -13.34 7.53 1.71
CA VAL A 203 -13.42 8.25 0.45
C VAL A 203 -13.95 7.29 -0.64
N THR A 204 -14.95 7.73 -1.38
CA THR A 204 -15.48 7.00 -2.53
C THR A 204 -14.83 7.53 -3.80
N MET A 205 -14.13 6.64 -4.50
CA MET A 205 -13.66 6.87 -5.86
C MET A 205 -14.71 6.37 -6.85
N LYS A 206 -14.99 7.19 -7.86
CA LYS A 206 -15.79 6.85 -9.02
C LYS A 206 -14.93 6.94 -10.28
N VAL A 207 -14.87 5.86 -11.04
CA VAL A 207 -14.19 5.77 -12.34
C VAL A 207 -15.26 5.67 -13.41
N THR A 208 -15.26 6.59 -14.37
CA THR A 208 -16.25 6.61 -15.47
C THR A 208 -15.57 6.37 -16.81
N TYR A 209 -16.18 5.52 -17.64
CA TYR A 209 -15.75 5.35 -19.02
C TYR A 209 -16.51 6.32 -19.92
N ASP A 210 -15.82 7.36 -20.37
CA ASP A 210 -16.41 8.49 -21.08
C ASP A 210 -16.48 8.30 -22.62
N GLY A 211 -16.00 7.16 -23.13
CA GLY A 211 -15.97 6.83 -24.56
C GLY A 211 -14.58 6.89 -25.18
N LEU A 212 -14.46 7.28 -26.45
CA LEU A 212 -13.17 7.37 -27.15
C LEU A 212 -12.54 8.76 -27.03
N THR A 213 -11.21 8.81 -26.91
CA THR A 213 -10.46 10.07 -26.95
C THR A 213 -10.34 10.56 -28.40
N CYS A 214 -10.82 11.76 -28.70
CA CYS A 214 -10.68 12.39 -30.02
C CYS A 214 -9.46 13.31 -30.13
N GLU A 215 -9.17 13.82 -31.34
CA GLU A 215 -8.01 14.69 -31.61
C GLU A 215 -7.99 15.96 -30.75
N ASP A 216 -9.16 16.48 -30.37
CA ASP A 216 -9.31 17.67 -29.52
C ASP A 216 -9.25 17.36 -28.01
N GLY A 217 -9.04 16.10 -27.61
CA GLY A 217 -9.08 15.66 -26.20
C GLY A 217 -10.49 15.51 -25.61
N GLU A 218 -11.51 15.82 -26.40
CA GLU A 218 -12.93 15.58 -26.13
C GLU A 218 -13.31 14.09 -26.30
N THR A 219 -14.49 13.71 -25.82
CA THR A 219 -14.96 12.32 -25.85
C THR A 219 -16.10 12.09 -26.83
N VAL A 220 -16.04 10.97 -27.55
CA VAL A 220 -17.13 10.51 -28.42
C VAL A 220 -17.69 9.20 -27.89
N LEU A 221 -18.93 9.25 -27.41
CA LEU A 221 -19.68 8.10 -26.89
C LEU A 221 -20.35 7.27 -28.00
N ALA A 222 -20.74 7.90 -29.11
CA ALA A 222 -21.54 7.26 -30.16
C ALA A 222 -20.83 6.09 -30.87
N GLU A 223 -19.50 6.10 -30.87
CA GLU A 223 -18.65 5.06 -31.48
C GLU A 223 -17.93 4.20 -30.44
N ALA A 224 -18.18 4.45 -29.16
CA ALA A 224 -17.50 3.75 -28.07
C ALA A 224 -18.05 2.32 -27.93
N THR A 225 -17.15 1.36 -27.84
CA THR A 225 -17.48 -0.04 -27.53
C THR A 225 -17.14 -0.34 -26.06
N PRO A 226 -17.72 -1.39 -25.46
CA PRO A 226 -17.36 -1.77 -24.10
C PRO A 226 -15.87 -2.04 -23.98
N ILE A 227 -15.31 -1.87 -22.79
CA ILE A 227 -13.89 -2.10 -22.54
C ILE A 227 -13.69 -3.05 -21.37
N ILE A 228 -12.58 -3.77 -21.39
CA ILE A 228 -12.01 -4.45 -20.23
C ILE A 228 -10.62 -3.87 -19.98
N ILE A 229 -10.40 -3.38 -18.76
CA ILE A 229 -9.15 -2.73 -18.34
C ILE A 229 -8.60 -3.39 -17.07
N GLN A 230 -7.28 -3.36 -16.89
CA GLN A 230 -6.66 -3.78 -15.64
C GLN A 230 -6.96 -2.78 -14.52
N LYS A 231 -7.26 -3.26 -13.30
CA LYS A 231 -7.59 -2.42 -12.13
C LYS A 231 -6.39 -1.78 -11.44
N LEU A 232 -5.18 -2.22 -11.76
CA LEU A 232 -3.95 -1.77 -11.11
C LEU A 232 -3.79 -0.23 -11.03
N PRO A 233 -4.14 0.55 -12.07
CA PRO A 233 -4.01 2.00 -12.01
C PRO A 233 -4.94 2.69 -11.01
N PHE A 234 -5.88 1.96 -10.39
CA PHE A 234 -6.79 2.44 -9.35
C PHE A 234 -6.39 1.95 -7.94
N SER A 235 -5.16 1.46 -7.81
CA SER A 235 -4.53 1.13 -6.53
C SER A 235 -4.06 2.39 -5.78
N PHE A 236 -3.77 2.25 -4.48
CA PHE A 236 -3.35 3.36 -3.62
C PHE A 236 -2.06 4.07 -4.13
N LEU A 237 -1.25 3.38 -4.94
CA LEU A 237 -0.03 3.91 -5.57
C LEU A 237 -0.27 5.14 -6.47
N ASN A 238 -1.49 5.32 -6.98
CA ASN A 238 -1.85 6.45 -7.82
C ASN A 238 -2.65 7.53 -7.09
N PHE A 239 -2.51 7.59 -5.76
CA PHE A 239 -3.06 8.66 -4.94
C PHE A 239 -1.96 9.48 -4.29
N ARG A 240 -2.29 10.71 -3.94
CA ARG A 240 -1.46 11.59 -3.13
C ARG A 240 -2.26 12.15 -1.98
N LEU A 241 -1.59 12.23 -0.85
CA LEU A 241 -2.08 12.89 0.34
C LEU A 241 -1.19 14.10 0.60
N HIS A 242 -1.79 15.26 0.82
CA HIS A 242 -1.08 16.47 1.25
C HIS A 242 -1.57 16.79 2.64
N ARG A 243 -0.70 17.38 3.47
CA ARG A 243 -1.02 17.83 4.81
C ARG A 243 -0.78 19.33 4.91
N ARG A 244 -1.57 19.97 5.75
CA ARG A 244 -1.35 21.30 6.26
C ARG A 244 -1.42 21.21 7.78
N ASP A 245 -0.27 21.40 8.43
CA ASP A 245 -0.11 21.34 9.88
C ASP A 245 -0.65 22.62 10.54
N HIS A 246 -1.44 22.47 11.59
CA HIS A 246 -2.02 23.58 12.34
C HIS A 246 -1.02 24.30 13.25
N ASN A 247 0.10 23.68 13.64
CA ASN A 247 1.10 24.31 14.53
C ASN A 247 2.08 25.22 13.76
N TYR A 248 2.30 24.96 12.47
CA TYR A 248 3.13 25.82 11.61
C TYR A 248 2.48 27.20 11.39
N ASP A 249 1.14 27.27 11.45
CA ASP A 249 0.33 28.50 11.36
C ASP A 249 0.63 29.54 12.46
N MET A 250 1.30 29.15 13.55
CA MET A 250 1.55 30.05 14.68
C MET A 250 2.95 30.67 14.74
N TRP A 251 3.90 30.22 13.90
CA TRP A 251 5.29 30.69 13.97
C TRP A 251 5.69 31.64 12.83
N ASP A 252 5.13 31.50 11.63
CA ASP A 252 5.39 32.42 10.50
C ASP A 252 4.31 33.51 10.45
N SER A 253 4.60 34.65 11.08
CA SER A 253 3.70 35.81 11.15
C SER A 253 3.84 36.78 9.97
N ASP A 254 4.30 36.32 8.81
CA ASP A 254 4.44 37.14 7.60
C ASP A 254 3.54 36.60 6.49
N ASP A 255 2.28 37.10 6.45
CA ASP A 255 1.30 37.24 5.35
C ASP A 255 1.10 36.17 4.25
N ASP A 256 1.84 35.06 4.24
CA ASP A 256 1.68 33.98 3.29
C ASP A 256 0.78 32.89 3.88
N ALA A 257 -0.31 32.56 3.19
CA ALA A 257 -1.20 31.49 3.60
C ALA A 257 -0.42 30.17 3.70
N PRO A 258 -0.62 29.37 4.76
CA PRO A 258 0.11 28.11 4.97
C PRO A 258 0.06 27.22 3.74
N GLU A 259 1.24 26.91 3.19
CA GLU A 259 1.36 26.13 1.96
C GLU A 259 0.95 24.67 2.21
N TRP A 260 0.34 24.06 1.19
CA TRP A 260 0.05 22.63 1.22
C TRP A 260 1.34 21.86 1.05
N GLU A 261 1.84 21.27 2.12
CA GLU A 261 2.96 20.36 2.02
C GLU A 261 2.47 19.02 1.51
N ALA A 262 3.08 18.59 0.42
CA ALA A 262 2.82 17.26 -0.07
C ALA A 262 3.43 16.26 0.92
N TYR A 263 2.56 15.50 1.57
CA TYR A 263 2.94 14.34 2.36
C TYR A 263 3.30 13.25 1.35
N HIS A 264 4.55 13.30 0.92
CA HIS A 264 5.10 12.35 -0.01
C HIS A 264 5.46 11.10 0.76
N ASP A 265 4.54 10.15 0.66
CA ASP A 265 4.86 8.76 0.85
C ASP A 265 5.59 8.17 -0.39
N ASP A 266 6.56 8.90 -0.97
CA ASP A 266 7.39 8.39 -2.06
C ASP A 266 8.55 7.52 -1.56
N GLN A 267 8.80 7.54 -0.24
CA GLN A 267 9.67 6.57 0.44
C GLN A 267 8.94 5.30 0.90
N TRP A 268 7.61 5.25 0.83
CA TRP A 268 6.81 4.11 1.29
C TRP A 268 5.71 3.75 0.32
N ASN A 269 6.15 3.38 -0.89
CA ASN A 269 5.40 2.43 -1.71
C ASN A 269 5.10 1.14 -0.92
N ILE A 270 4.03 1.14 -0.12
CA ILE A 270 3.52 0.06 0.73
C ILE A 270 2.96 -1.11 -0.11
N LEU A 271 3.13 -1.10 -1.43
CA LEU A 271 2.76 -2.22 -2.30
C LEU A 271 3.84 -2.55 -3.34
N GLY A 272 5.12 -2.33 -3.01
CA GLY A 272 6.25 -2.93 -3.73
C GLY A 272 6.40 -4.43 -3.46
N ILE A 273 5.33 -5.21 -3.60
CA ILE A 273 5.39 -6.66 -3.44
C ILE A 273 5.83 -7.26 -4.78
N ASN A 274 7.14 -7.41 -4.96
CA ASN A 274 7.64 -8.37 -5.95
C ASN A 274 7.47 -9.77 -5.34
N VAL A 275 6.31 -10.40 -5.57
CA VAL A 275 6.19 -11.85 -5.41
C VAL A 275 6.90 -12.48 -6.60
N GLU A 276 8.11 -12.99 -6.36
CA GLU A 276 8.82 -13.80 -7.36
C GLU A 276 8.11 -15.15 -7.51
N GLY A 277 7.86 -15.57 -8.75
CA GLY A 277 7.19 -16.82 -9.06
C GLY A 277 6.78 -16.86 -10.53
N PRO A 278 6.35 -18.02 -11.04
CA PRO A 278 5.95 -18.14 -12.44
C PRO A 278 4.66 -17.34 -12.70
N ASP A 279 4.60 -16.64 -13.84
CA ASP A 279 3.40 -15.93 -14.24
C ASP A 279 2.21 -16.90 -14.30
N ILE A 280 1.08 -16.46 -13.73
CA ILE A 280 -0.16 -17.22 -13.66
C ILE A 280 -1.10 -16.81 -14.79
N GLU A 281 -1.83 -17.80 -15.30
CA GLU A 281 -2.89 -17.56 -16.28
C GLU A 281 -4.15 -17.09 -15.57
N VAL A 282 -4.66 -15.95 -16.02
CA VAL A 282 -5.87 -15.34 -15.48
C VAL A 282 -6.82 -15.00 -16.61
N ASN A 283 -8.09 -15.32 -16.43
CA ASN A 283 -9.13 -14.92 -17.35
C ASN A 283 -9.46 -13.43 -17.16
N VAL A 284 -9.58 -12.67 -18.24
CA VAL A 284 -9.81 -11.22 -18.19
C VAL A 284 -11.20 -10.83 -17.65
N THR A 285 -12.08 -11.81 -17.44
CA THR A 285 -13.36 -11.64 -16.75
C THR A 285 -13.25 -11.70 -15.22
N ASP A 286 -12.05 -11.92 -14.66
CA ASP A 286 -11.82 -11.89 -13.21
C ASP A 286 -12.07 -10.49 -12.63
N ASP A 287 -13.11 -10.38 -11.81
CA ASP A 287 -13.54 -9.14 -11.15
C ASP A 287 -12.53 -8.56 -10.17
N LYS A 288 -11.53 -9.32 -9.70
CA LYS A 288 -10.51 -8.79 -8.80
C LYS A 288 -9.46 -7.99 -9.55
N LEU A 289 -9.11 -8.45 -10.75
CA LEU A 289 -7.98 -7.95 -11.53
C LEU A 289 -8.41 -7.00 -12.65
N PHE A 290 -9.59 -7.25 -13.22
CA PHE A 290 -10.07 -6.53 -14.38
C PHE A 290 -11.40 -5.85 -14.10
N LEU A 291 -11.60 -4.73 -14.78
CA LEU A 291 -12.83 -3.96 -14.77
C LEU A 291 -13.41 -3.96 -16.17
N SER A 292 -14.67 -4.33 -16.31
CA SER A 292 -15.41 -4.17 -17.55
C SER A 292 -16.37 -3.00 -17.41
N LEU A 293 -16.39 -2.10 -18.41
CA LEU A 293 -17.25 -0.92 -18.43
C LEU A 293 -17.92 -0.77 -19.80
N GLN A 294 -19.22 -0.46 -19.77
CA GLN A 294 -19.96 0.07 -20.91
C GLN A 294 -19.66 1.56 -21.09
N PRO A 295 -19.77 2.11 -22.31
CA PRO A 295 -19.69 3.55 -22.52
C PRO A 295 -20.70 4.30 -21.63
N GLY A 296 -20.22 5.27 -20.86
CA GLY A 296 -20.98 6.03 -19.86
C GLY A 296 -21.16 5.33 -18.50
N GLU A 297 -20.71 4.08 -18.34
CA GLU A 297 -20.78 3.37 -17.07
C GLU A 297 -19.74 3.87 -16.07
N SER A 298 -20.09 3.84 -14.79
CA SER A 298 -19.19 4.16 -13.69
C SER A 298 -19.02 2.99 -12.72
N TRP A 299 -17.76 2.75 -12.34
CA TRP A 299 -17.40 1.85 -11.25
C TRP A 299 -16.99 2.62 -10.00
N HIS A 300 -17.28 2.06 -8.83
CA HIS A 300 -17.01 2.71 -7.55
C HIS A 300 -16.09 1.85 -6.66
N LYS A 301 -15.16 2.50 -5.97
CA LYS A 301 -14.28 1.89 -4.97
C LYS A 301 -14.28 2.73 -3.70
N ARG A 302 -14.42 2.07 -2.55
CA ARG A 302 -14.21 2.71 -1.25
C ARG A 302 -12.74 2.61 -0.86
N ILE A 303 -12.15 3.75 -0.54
CA ILE A 303 -10.81 3.92 -0.02
C ILE A 303 -10.98 4.31 1.44
N ILE A 304 -10.30 3.60 2.33
CA ILE A 304 -10.40 3.82 3.77
C ILE A 304 -9.06 4.41 4.21
N LEU A 305 -9.09 5.60 4.80
CA LEU A 305 -7.93 6.24 5.42
C LEU A 305 -8.08 6.12 6.93
N GLY A 306 -7.15 5.47 7.61
CA GLY A 306 -7.02 5.46 9.06
C GLY A 306 -5.74 6.18 9.49
N LEU A 307 -5.39 6.05 10.77
CA LEU A 307 -4.17 6.66 11.31
C LEU A 307 -2.88 6.21 10.63
N ASN A 308 -2.83 4.99 10.07
CA ASN A 308 -1.62 4.48 9.43
C ASN A 308 -1.36 5.12 8.05
N GLU A 309 -2.40 5.68 7.43
CA GLU A 309 -2.32 6.35 6.13
C GLU A 309 -2.06 7.86 6.28
N LEU A 310 -2.20 8.42 7.49
CA LEU A 310 -1.89 9.80 7.80
C LEU A 310 -0.45 9.94 8.32
N HIS A 311 0.02 11.18 8.44
CA HIS A 311 1.33 11.46 9.04
C HIS A 311 1.38 11.01 10.51
N PRO A 312 2.48 10.42 11.02
CA PRO A 312 2.54 9.85 12.37
C PRO A 312 2.24 10.84 13.52
N ASP A 313 2.60 12.11 13.37
CA ASP A 313 2.35 13.16 14.36
C ASP A 313 1.02 13.92 14.14
N THR A 314 0.11 13.36 13.32
CA THR A 314 -1.20 13.97 13.03
C THR A 314 -1.90 14.41 14.30
N ALA A 315 -2.25 15.68 14.36
CA ALA A 315 -2.90 16.31 15.49
C ALA A 315 -4.29 16.83 15.14
N VAL A 316 -5.11 17.07 16.16
CA VAL A 316 -6.38 17.77 16.01
C VAL A 316 -6.10 19.19 15.48
N GLY A 317 -6.82 19.58 14.42
CA GLY A 317 -6.62 20.85 13.71
C GLY A 317 -5.96 20.70 12.35
N ASP A 318 -5.21 19.61 12.13
CA ASP A 318 -4.56 19.36 10.85
C ASP A 318 -5.57 19.23 9.71
N SER A 319 -5.19 19.69 8.52
CA SER A 319 -5.97 19.51 7.30
C SER A 319 -5.23 18.60 6.33
N TYR A 320 -5.98 17.72 5.68
CA TYR A 320 -5.48 16.82 4.66
C TYR A 320 -6.18 17.04 3.33
N ARG A 321 -5.46 16.82 2.24
CA ARG A 321 -5.97 16.85 0.87
C ARG A 321 -5.60 15.56 0.16
N PHE A 322 -6.61 14.78 -0.18
CA PHE A 322 -6.50 13.52 -0.90
C PHE A 322 -6.86 13.69 -2.37
N GLN A 323 -6.03 13.18 -3.27
CA GLN A 323 -6.22 13.31 -4.72
C GLN A 323 -5.73 12.05 -5.46
N TYR A 324 -6.44 11.62 -6.49
CA TYR A 324 -5.90 10.71 -7.49
C TYR A 324 -5.02 11.53 -8.44
N TRP A 325 -3.72 11.26 -8.49
CA TRP A 325 -2.78 12.11 -9.26
C TRP A 325 -2.64 11.69 -10.73
N GLY A 326 -3.31 10.61 -11.12
CA GLY A 326 -3.30 10.06 -12.47
C GLY A 326 -2.68 8.68 -12.55
N GLY A 327 -2.92 7.99 -13.66
CA GLY A 327 -2.43 6.63 -13.86
C GLY A 327 -2.40 6.23 -15.32
N ARG A 328 -1.76 5.10 -15.60
CA ARG A 328 -1.64 4.55 -16.94
C ARG A 328 -2.11 3.11 -16.94
N VAL A 329 -3.10 2.79 -17.77
CA VAL A 329 -3.50 1.40 -18.02
C VAL A 329 -2.65 0.87 -19.16
N LYS A 330 -1.78 -0.10 -18.86
CA LYS A 330 -0.92 -0.71 -19.88
C LYS A 330 -1.65 -1.75 -20.70
N TRP A 331 -2.52 -2.54 -20.07
CA TRP A 331 -3.28 -3.61 -20.72
C TRP A 331 -4.79 -3.37 -20.69
N TRP A 332 -5.41 -3.47 -21.87
CA TRP A 332 -6.85 -3.32 -22.07
C TRP A 332 -7.31 -3.91 -23.40
N VAL A 333 -8.59 -4.25 -23.50
CA VAL A 333 -9.21 -4.79 -24.72
C VAL A 333 -10.62 -4.23 -24.96
N TRP A 334 -10.98 -4.08 -26.23
CA TRP A 334 -12.34 -3.74 -26.66
C TRP A 334 -13.23 -4.96 -26.60
N GLY A 335 -14.41 -4.83 -26.01
CA GLY A 335 -15.44 -5.85 -26.01
C GLY A 335 -16.04 -6.08 -24.63
N SER A 336 -17.14 -6.82 -24.63
CA SER A 336 -17.83 -7.22 -23.40
C SER A 336 -17.16 -8.43 -22.75
N ARG A 337 -17.51 -8.72 -21.48
CA ARG A 337 -17.07 -9.96 -20.83
C ARG A 337 -17.57 -11.21 -21.53
N GLN A 338 -18.72 -11.15 -22.18
CA GLN A 338 -19.26 -12.25 -22.95
C GLN A 338 -18.39 -12.55 -24.17
N GLU A 339 -17.92 -11.50 -24.87
CA GLU A 339 -17.00 -11.65 -26.01
C GLU A 339 -15.63 -12.17 -25.57
N HIS A 340 -15.16 -11.73 -24.39
CA HIS A 340 -13.86 -12.13 -23.83
C HIS A 340 -13.93 -13.25 -22.80
N ALA A 341 -15.00 -14.05 -22.79
CA ALA A 341 -15.19 -15.12 -21.81
C ALA A 341 -14.06 -16.16 -21.81
N ASN A 342 -13.39 -16.33 -22.96
CA ASN A 342 -12.27 -17.27 -23.14
C ASN A 342 -10.91 -16.56 -23.28
N THR A 343 -10.84 -15.25 -23.06
CA THR A 343 -9.58 -14.52 -23.15
C THR A 343 -8.82 -14.67 -21.85
N VAL A 344 -7.61 -15.23 -21.96
CA VAL A 344 -6.68 -15.47 -20.86
C VAL A 344 -5.41 -14.68 -21.11
N VAL A 345 -4.88 -14.09 -20.05
CA VAL A 345 -3.61 -13.36 -20.06
C VAL A 345 -2.71 -13.88 -18.95
N ARG A 346 -1.41 -13.62 -19.04
CA ARG A 346 -0.47 -13.95 -17.98
C ARG A 346 -0.15 -12.71 -17.17
N VAL A 347 -0.26 -12.84 -15.86
CA VAL A 347 0.14 -11.83 -14.89
C VAL A 347 1.16 -12.44 -13.93
N PRO A 348 2.08 -11.65 -13.37
CA PRO A 348 2.95 -12.14 -12.30
C PRO A 348 2.12 -12.70 -11.14
N PRO A 349 2.68 -13.62 -10.33
CA PRO A 349 1.98 -14.24 -9.21
C PRO A 349 1.40 -13.23 -8.22
N TRP A 350 2.01 -12.04 -8.15
CA TRP A 350 1.39 -10.91 -7.49
C TRP A 350 0.28 -10.32 -8.37
N MET A 351 -0.96 -10.49 -7.91
CA MET A 351 -2.19 -9.93 -8.49
C MET A 351 -2.25 -8.39 -8.56
N GLY A 352 -1.14 -7.69 -8.28
CA GLY A 352 -0.99 -6.24 -8.49
C GLY A 352 0.00 -5.85 -9.58
N SER A 353 0.57 -6.77 -10.36
CA SER A 353 1.49 -6.42 -11.44
C SER A 353 0.80 -6.31 -12.80
N ASP A 354 1.44 -5.60 -13.74
CA ASP A 354 0.98 -5.48 -15.12
C ASP A 354 0.88 -6.86 -15.81
N VAL A 355 0.00 -6.97 -16.81
CA VAL A 355 -0.04 -8.11 -17.72
C VAL A 355 1.29 -8.21 -18.48
N VAL A 356 1.86 -9.42 -18.51
CA VAL A 356 3.14 -9.70 -19.18
C VAL A 356 2.95 -10.42 -20.52
N ASP A 357 1.83 -11.11 -20.70
CA ASP A 357 1.48 -11.81 -21.95
C ASP A 357 -0.02 -11.62 -22.28
N PRO A 358 -0.38 -11.03 -23.44
CA PRO A 358 0.52 -10.55 -24.49
C PRO A 358 1.35 -9.34 -24.05
N ALA A 359 2.65 -9.37 -24.39
CA ALA A 359 3.56 -8.27 -24.10
C ALA A 359 3.15 -6.99 -24.84
N ASP A 360 3.33 -5.84 -24.18
CA ASP A 360 3.01 -4.50 -24.71
C ASP A 360 1.57 -4.35 -25.23
N ASN A 361 0.63 -5.15 -24.71
CA ASN A 361 -0.76 -5.18 -25.13
C ASN A 361 -0.92 -5.25 -26.67
N GLU A 362 -0.06 -6.04 -27.33
CA GLU A 362 -0.02 -6.21 -28.79
C GLU A 362 0.21 -4.88 -29.56
N GLY A 363 0.91 -3.92 -28.94
CA GLY A 363 1.21 -2.61 -29.53
C GLY A 363 0.08 -1.59 -29.43
N LYS A 364 -1.00 -1.87 -28.69
CA LYS A 364 -2.06 -0.89 -28.43
C LYS A 364 -1.55 0.25 -27.54
N PRO A 365 -2.00 1.49 -27.76
CA PRO A 365 -1.61 2.61 -26.91
C PRO A 365 -2.11 2.40 -25.48
N HIS A 366 -1.36 2.88 -24.50
CA HIS A 366 -1.82 2.91 -23.11
C HIS A 366 -3.01 3.85 -22.93
N ILE A 367 -3.87 3.56 -21.96
CA ILE A 367 -4.89 4.52 -21.55
C ILE A 367 -4.28 5.45 -20.50
N ILE A 368 -4.37 6.75 -20.74
CA ILE A 368 -3.90 7.78 -19.82
C ILE A 368 -5.10 8.31 -19.02
N ILE A 369 -5.04 8.11 -17.70
CA ILE A 369 -6.06 8.56 -16.77
C ILE A 369 -5.55 9.82 -16.07
N PRO A 370 -6.21 10.98 -16.25
CA PRO A 370 -5.77 12.23 -15.64
C PRO A 370 -6.05 12.26 -14.14
N GLU A 371 -5.51 13.27 -13.47
CA GLU A 371 -5.82 13.56 -12.07
C GLU A 371 -7.32 13.79 -11.81
N SER A 372 -7.76 13.49 -10.59
CA SER A 372 -9.12 13.76 -10.11
C SER A 372 -9.26 15.14 -9.46
N ASN A 373 -10.50 15.47 -9.08
CA ASN A 373 -10.75 16.46 -8.04
C ASN A 373 -10.12 16.05 -6.69
N ARG A 374 -10.13 16.98 -5.74
CA ARG A 374 -9.56 16.81 -4.40
C ARG A 374 -10.67 16.59 -3.38
N VAL A 375 -10.39 15.78 -2.37
CA VAL A 375 -11.16 15.68 -1.13
C VAL A 375 -10.30 16.27 -0.02
N GLU A 376 -10.81 17.29 0.65
CA GLU A 376 -10.12 17.93 1.77
C GLU A 376 -10.87 17.60 3.06
N PHE A 377 -10.14 17.24 4.12
CA PHE A 377 -10.72 16.94 5.41
C PHE A 377 -9.87 17.44 6.57
N ALA A 378 -10.52 17.84 7.66
CA ALA A 378 -9.86 18.28 8.89
C ALA A 378 -9.90 17.20 9.98
N ILE A 379 -8.86 17.15 10.80
CA ILE A 379 -8.76 16.23 11.94
C ILE A 379 -9.43 16.85 13.16
N LEU A 380 -10.46 16.17 13.67
CA LEU A 380 -11.24 16.59 14.82
C LEU A 380 -10.98 15.71 16.04
N LYS A 381 -11.22 16.30 17.21
CA LYS A 381 -11.16 15.56 18.49
C LYS A 381 -12.38 14.66 18.63
N ASN A 382 -12.19 13.45 19.17
CA ASN A 382 -13.30 12.62 19.62
C ASN A 382 -14.00 13.29 20.82
N THR A 383 -15.26 13.68 20.66
CA THR A 383 -16.06 14.39 21.67
C THR A 383 -16.94 13.47 22.53
N VAL A 384 -16.85 12.15 22.35
CA VAL A 384 -17.61 11.20 23.18
C VAL A 384 -16.75 10.78 24.38
N ALA A 385 -17.11 11.31 25.55
CA ALA A 385 -16.62 10.89 26.86
C ALA A 385 -17.72 10.14 27.62
#